data_AF-A0A2U3AAJ0-F1
#
_entry.id   AF-A0A2U3AAJ0-F1
#
_cell.length_a   1.000
_cell.length_b   1.000
_cell.length_c   1.000
_cell.angle_alpha   90.00
_cell.angle_beta   90.00
_cell.angle_gamma   90.00
#
_symmetry.space_group_name_H-M   'P 1'
#
loop_
_entity.id
_entity.type
_entity.pdbx_description
1 polymer ?
#
loop_
_entity_poly.entity_id
_entity_poly.type
_entity_poly.pdbx_seq_one_letter_code
_entity_poly.pdbx_strand_id
1 'polypeptide(L)'
;MLTVNITKENLEYVAEFVTQTTREVRNITIQSMHDLVYNLGQLTHMNNIHFNIPQDLKKSLITSLRLEYPGEVYEHKITVH
;
A
#
# COMPACT_ATOMS: atom_id res chain seq x y z
N MET A 1 -10.15 -1.92 10.98
CA MET A 1 -10.01 -1.22 9.68
C MET A 1 -8.72 -0.42 9.72
N LEU A 2 -7.84 -0.63 8.75
CA LEU A 2 -6.57 0.06 8.64
C LEU A 2 -6.57 0.87 7.33
N THR A 3 -6.27 2.15 7.41
CA THR A 3 -6.04 2.99 6.24
C THR A 3 -4.55 3.28 6.15
N VAL A 4 -3.96 3.07 4.98
CA VAL A 4 -2.57 3.41 4.70
C VAL A 4 -2.58 4.56 3.69
N ASN A 5 -2.23 5.75 4.15
CA ASN A 5 -2.02 6.90 3.28
C ASN A 5 -0.57 6.92 2.84
N ILE A 6 -0.36 6.98 1.53
CA ILE A 6 0.97 7.11 0.96
C ILE A 6 1.06 8.51 0.37
N THR A 7 2.06 9.28 0.76
CA THR A 7 2.36 10.59 0.16
C THR A 7 3.80 10.61 -0.33
N LYS A 8 4.06 11.44 -1.33
CA LYS A 8 5.40 11.67 -1.86
C LYS A 8 5.96 12.94 -1.24
N GLU A 9 7.06 12.82 -0.51
CA GLU A 9 7.78 13.95 0.06
C GLU A 9 9.20 13.99 -0.52
N ASN A 10 9.41 14.87 -1.50
CA ASN A 10 10.66 15.00 -2.25
C ASN A 10 11.07 13.69 -2.97
N LEU A 11 12.14 13.04 -2.50
CA LEU A 11 12.68 11.77 -3.02
C LEU A 11 12.23 10.54 -2.20
N GLU A 12 11.57 10.76 -1.06
CA GLU A 12 11.11 9.72 -0.16
C GLU A 12 9.58 9.62 -0.20
N TYR A 13 9.05 8.47 0.23
CA TYR A 13 7.63 8.27 0.40
C TYR A 13 7.31 8.20 1.88
N VAL A 14 6.16 8.72 2.27
CA VAL A 14 5.67 8.65 3.64
C VAL A 14 4.46 7.74 3.65
N ALA A 15 4.53 6.66 4.42
CA ALA A 15 3.40 5.79 4.70
C ALA A 15 2.86 6.08 6.09
N GLU A 16 1.59 6.47 6.13
CA GLU A 16 0.86 6.75 7.35
C GLU A 16 -0.20 5.67 7.57
N PHE A 17 -0.06 4.94 8.67
CA PHE A 17 -0.96 3.89 9.13
C PHE A 17 -1.97 4.49 10.10
N VAL A 18 -3.23 4.51 9.71
CA VAL A 18 -4.34 5.05 10.49
C VAL A 18 -5.29 3.93 10.88
N THR A 19 -5.46 3.72 12.18
CA THR A 19 -6.53 2.90 12.76
C THR A 19 -7.44 3.78 13.61
N GLN A 20 -8.48 3.19 14.21
CA GLN A 20 -9.37 3.92 15.13
C GLN A 20 -8.64 4.45 16.38
N THR A 21 -7.52 3.84 16.76
CA THR A 21 -6.83 4.10 18.02
C THR A 21 -5.37 4.53 17.86
N THR A 22 -4.78 4.35 16.68
CA THR A 22 -3.38 4.63 16.42
C THR A 22 -3.15 5.34 15.10
N ARG A 23 -2.16 6.24 15.11
CA ARG A 23 -1.59 6.87 13.92
C ARG A 23 -0.08 6.66 13.98
N GLU A 24 0.47 5.98 12.99
CA GLU A 24 1.90 5.75 12.87
C GLU A 24 2.38 6.26 11.51
N VAL A 25 3.50 6.97 11.47
CA VAL A 25 4.06 7.55 10.26
C VAL A 25 5.46 6.97 10.05
N ARG A 26 5.73 6.50 8.84
CA ARG A 26 7.03 5.94 8.45
C ARG A 26 7.50 6.51 7.12
N ASN A 27 8.76 6.92 7.06
CA ASN A 27 9.42 7.22 5.80
C ASN A 27 9.90 5.92 5.18
N ILE A 28 9.57 5.71 3.90
CA ILE A 28 9.84 4.48 3.18
C ILE A 28 10.35 4.78 1.76
N THR A 29 11.16 3.85 1.25
CA THR A 29 11.57 3.86 -0.17
C THR A 29 10.45 3.30 -1.05
N ILE A 30 10.58 3.47 -2.37
CA ILE A 30 9.64 2.88 -3.34
C ILE A 30 9.59 1.35 -3.26
N GLN A 31 10.73 0.70 -3.00
CA GLN A 31 10.80 -0.75 -2.90
C GLN A 31 10.13 -1.22 -1.61
N SER A 32 10.42 -0.57 -0.49
CA SER A 32 9.75 -0.83 0.78
C SER A 32 8.24 -0.58 0.71
N MET A 33 7.79 0.35 -0.13
CA MET A 33 6.36 0.58 -0.40
C MET A 33 5.71 -0.60 -1.11
N HIS A 34 6.37 -1.18 -2.13
CA HIS A 34 5.85 -2.34 -2.84
C HIS A 34 5.69 -3.53 -1.90
N ASP A 35 6.74 -3.83 -1.13
CA ASP A 35 6.73 -4.91 -0.13
C ASP A 35 5.63 -4.68 0.92
N LEU A 36 5.45 -3.44 1.35
CA LEU A 36 4.44 -3.09 2.35
C LEU A 36 3.02 -3.32 1.82
N VAL A 37 2.72 -2.83 0.61
CA VAL A 37 1.40 -3.02 -0.01
C VAL A 37 1.13 -4.50 -0.26
N TYR A 38 2.14 -5.25 -0.70
CA TYR A 38 2.02 -6.69 -0.91
C TYR A 38 1.75 -7.45 0.40
N ASN A 39 2.58 -7.24 1.43
CA ASN A 39 2.45 -7.93 2.71
C ASN A 39 1.13 -7.60 3.41
N LEU A 40 0.72 -6.34 3.41
CA LEU A 40 -0.58 -5.94 3.96
C LEU A 40 -1.74 -6.45 3.10
N GLY A 41 -1.58 -6.50 1.78
CA GLY A 41 -2.52 -7.11 0.85
C GLY A 41 -2.80 -8.56 1.19
N GLN A 42 -1.78 -9.38 1.46
CA GLN A 42 -1.97 -10.79 1.87
C GLN A 42 -2.72 -10.94 3.20
N LEU A 43 -2.62 -9.95 4.09
CA LEU A 43 -3.29 -9.95 5.39
C LEU A 43 -4.76 -9.49 5.31
N THR A 44 -5.30 -9.22 4.11
CA THR A 44 -6.68 -8.75 3.91
C THR A 44 -7.75 -9.70 4.44
N HIS A 45 -7.44 -10.99 4.63
CA HIS A 45 -8.33 -11.93 5.31
C HIS A 45 -8.63 -11.53 6.77
N MET A 46 -7.74 -10.74 7.39
CA MET A 46 -7.83 -10.36 8.80
C MET A 46 -8.25 -8.90 9.03
N ASN A 47 -8.20 -8.02 8.01
CA ASN A 47 -8.57 -6.61 8.15
C ASN A 47 -8.99 -5.97 6.82
N ASN A 48 -10.07 -5.18 6.83
CA ASN A 48 -10.37 -4.22 5.75
C ASN A 48 -9.24 -3.17 5.71
N ILE A 49 -8.32 -3.32 4.76
CA ILE A 49 -7.19 -2.42 4.53
C ILE A 49 -7.48 -1.56 3.29
N HIS A 50 -7.41 -0.24 3.44
CA HIS A 50 -7.58 0.71 2.34
C HIS A 50 -6.28 1.43 2.08
N PHE A 51 -5.79 1.38 0.84
CA PHE A 51 -4.60 2.14 0.43
C PHE A 51 -5.03 3.38 -0.33
N ASN A 52 -4.61 4.54 0.16
CA ASN A 52 -4.74 5.81 -0.52
C ASN A 52 -3.37 6.15 -1.12
N ILE A 53 -3.23 5.95 -2.43
CA ILE A 53 -1.94 6.03 -3.13
C ILE A 53 -2.01 7.10 -4.20
N PRO A 54 -1.00 7.98 -4.32
CA PRO A 54 -0.96 9.02 -5.34
C PRO A 54 -1.14 8.45 -6.75
N GLN A 55 -1.90 9.16 -7.59
CA GLN A 55 -2.31 8.66 -8.90
C GLN A 55 -1.13 8.41 -9.85
N ASP A 56 -0.05 9.17 -9.72
CA ASP A 56 1.21 9.00 -10.45
C ASP A 56 1.92 7.68 -10.09
N LEU A 57 1.81 7.23 -8.84
CA LEU A 57 2.41 5.99 -8.36
C LEU A 57 1.51 4.78 -8.56
N LYS A 58 0.19 4.99 -8.53
CA LYS A 58 -0.82 3.95 -8.65
C LYS A 58 -0.57 3.04 -9.86
N LYS A 59 -0.28 3.61 -11.02
CA LYS A 59 -0.03 2.83 -12.25
C LYS A 59 1.26 2.01 -12.14
N SER A 60 2.34 2.61 -11.65
CA SER A 60 3.63 1.93 -11.49
C SER A 60 3.53 0.78 -10.48
N LEU A 61 2.96 1.05 -9.31
CA LEU A 61 2.78 0.08 -8.25
C LEU A 61 1.90 -1.09 -8.69
N ILE A 62 0.74 -0.82 -9.31
CA ILE A 62 -0.13 -1.90 -9.81
C ILE A 62 0.61 -2.73 -10.88
N THR A 63 1.41 -2.10 -11.72
CA THR A 63 2.19 -2.81 -12.75
C THR A 63 3.25 -3.69 -12.12
N SER A 64 4.03 -3.18 -11.17
CA SER A 64 5.04 -3.95 -10.44
C SER A 64 4.43 -5.09 -9.65
N LEU A 65 3.34 -4.85 -8.90
CA LEU A 65 2.64 -5.89 -8.16
C LEU A 65 2.07 -6.97 -9.08
N ARG A 66 1.57 -6.62 -10.27
CA ARG A 66 1.09 -7.62 -11.24
C ARG A 66 2.21 -8.44 -11.87
N LEU A 67 3.41 -7.87 -12.02
CA LEU A 67 4.57 -8.58 -12.56
C LEU A 67 5.18 -9.52 -11.53
N GLU A 68 5.32 -9.04 -10.29
CA GLU A 68 5.95 -9.78 -9.21
C GLU A 68 5.00 -10.76 -8.51
N TYR A 69 3.71 -10.41 -8.41
CA TYR A 69 2.70 -11.14 -7.64
C TYR A 69 1.34 -11.22 -8.39
N PRO A 70 1.32 -11.85 -9.58
CA PRO A 70 0.17 -11.81 -10.47
C PRO A 70 -1.11 -12.43 -9.86
N GLY A 71 -1.04 -13.53 -9.11
CA GLY A 71 -2.23 -14.20 -8.57
C GLY A 71 -2.84 -13.42 -7.40
N GLU A 72 -1.96 -12.86 -6.58
CA GLU A 72 -2.23 -12.15 -5.34
C GLU A 72 -2.95 -10.82 -5.59
N VAL A 73 -2.62 -10.12 -6.68
CA VAL A 73 -3.33 -8.90 -7.07
C VAL A 73 -4.80 -9.18 -7.41
N TYR A 74 -5.11 -10.35 -7.98
CA TYR A 74 -6.48 -10.74 -8.29
C TYR A 74 -7.23 -11.28 -7.06
N GLU A 75 -6.55 -12.00 -6.17
CA GLU A 75 -7.17 -12.66 -5.01
C GLU A 75 -7.35 -11.74 -3.79
N HIS A 76 -6.41 -10.84 -3.52
CA HIS A 76 -6.38 -10.06 -2.27
C HIS A 76 -7.11 -8.71 -2.32
N LYS A 77 -7.90 -8.45 -3.37
CA LYS A 77 -8.77 -7.26 -3.49
C LYS A 77 -8.09 -5.95 -3.08
N ILE A 78 -6.82 -5.77 -3.45
CA ILE A 78 -6.07 -4.55 -3.14
C ILE A 78 -6.78 -3.39 -3.84
N THR A 79 -7.56 -2.63 -3.07
CA THR A 79 -8.34 -1.52 -3.59
C THR A 79 -7.51 -0.26 -3.40
N VAL A 80 -6.85 0.14 -4.49
CA VAL A 80 -6.14 1.42 -4.55
C VAL A 80 -7.15 2.47 -4.98
N HIS A 81 -7.51 3.39 -4.09
CA HIS A 81 -8.36 4.54 -4.41
C HIS A 81 -7.52 5.65 -5.02
#